data_AF-A0A0F9I2E9-F1
#
_entry.id   AF-A0A0F9I2E9-F1
#
_cell.length_a   1.000
_cell.length_b   1.000
_cell.length_c   1.000
_cell.angle_alpha   90.00
_cell.angle_beta   90.00
_cell.angle_gamma   90.00
#
_symmetry.space_group_name_H-M   'P 1'
#
loop_
_entity.id
_entity.type
_entity.pdbx_description
1 polymer ?
#
loop_
_entity_poly.entity_id
_entity_poly.type
_entity_poly.pdbx_seq_one_letter_code
_entity_poly.pdbx_strand_id
1 'polypeptide(L)'
;MCEFKVINESDGSQIGEDILILSYTENNELIIKDVLGMGEKLESAMILDVNTVNQKCIVLQHPLVKDFIGLIKKVSNEKISIREIENFQNKLEELKQKI
;
A
#
# COMPACT_ATOMS: atom_id res chain seq x y z
N MET A 1 12.42 15.33 -15.15
CA MET A 1 11.93 14.00 -14.74
C MET A 1 11.94 14.01 -13.23
N CYS A 2 10.83 13.71 -12.55
CA CYS A 2 10.77 13.74 -11.09
C CYS A 2 10.78 12.29 -10.61
N GLU A 3 11.85 11.91 -9.94
CA GLU A 3 12.03 10.58 -9.37
C GLU A 3 11.90 10.64 -7.84
N PHE A 4 11.62 9.50 -7.22
CA PHE A 4 11.36 9.42 -5.79
C PHE A 4 12.18 8.33 -5.14
N LYS A 5 12.70 8.64 -3.95
CA LYS A 5 13.11 7.64 -2.97
C LYS A 5 11.88 7.20 -2.18
N VAL A 6 11.64 5.89 -2.12
CA VAL A 6 10.49 5.30 -1.42
C VAL A 6 10.93 4.82 -0.04
N ILE A 7 10.27 5.32 1.00
CA ILE A 7 10.56 5.00 2.40
C ILE A 7 9.37 4.29 3.04
N ASN A 8 9.64 3.20 3.76
CA ASN A 8 8.66 2.55 4.62
C ASN A 8 8.52 3.32 5.93
N GLU A 9 7.32 3.77 6.27
CA GLU A 9 7.03 4.47 7.52
C GLU A 9 7.19 3.56 8.74
N SER A 10 6.86 2.26 8.60
CA SER A 10 6.85 1.31 9.72
C SER A 10 8.21 1.14 10.40
N ASP A 11 9.31 1.21 9.63
CA ASP A 11 10.67 0.96 10.11
C ASP A 11 11.72 1.97 9.59
N GLY A 12 11.32 2.93 8.74
CA GLY A 12 12.20 3.92 8.14
C GLY A 12 13.11 3.39 7.03
N SER A 13 12.96 2.12 6.62
CA SER A 13 13.78 1.51 5.58
C SER A 13 13.51 2.12 4.21
N GLN A 14 14.55 2.18 3.37
CA GLN A 14 14.41 2.54 1.96
C GLN A 14 14.02 1.29 1.17
N ILE A 15 12.92 1.38 0.45
CA ILE A 15 12.42 0.30 -0.42
C ILE A 15 13.04 0.43 -1.82
N GLY A 16 13.06 1.64 -2.36
CA GLY A 16 13.51 1.88 -3.73
C GLY A 16 14.06 3.29 -3.93
N GLU A 17 14.83 3.43 -5.00
CA GLU A 17 15.42 4.68 -5.47
C GLU A 17 15.08 4.88 -6.94
N ASP A 18 15.16 6.11 -7.42
CA ASP A 18 14.88 6.48 -8.81
C ASP A 18 13.49 6.00 -9.30
N ILE A 19 12.49 5.98 -8.41
CA ILE A 19 11.14 5.52 -8.72
C ILE A 19 10.38 6.59 -9.49
N LEU A 20 9.82 6.22 -10.65
CA LEU A 20 8.98 7.10 -11.48
C LEU A 20 7.49 6.77 -11.40
N ILE A 21 7.16 5.50 -11.24
CA ILE A 21 5.77 5.02 -11.29
C ILE A 21 5.42 4.38 -9.97
N LEU A 22 4.36 4.88 -9.35
CA LEU A 22 3.68 4.24 -8.23
C LEU A 22 2.23 4.00 -8.61
N SER A 23 1.76 2.76 -8.54
CA SER A 23 0.38 2.43 -8.89
C SER A 23 -0.10 1.18 -8.19
N TYR A 24 -1.41 1.08 -8.01
CA TYR A 24 -2.04 -0.11 -7.46
C TYR A 24 -2.45 -1.10 -8.56
N THR A 25 -2.22 -2.38 -8.32
CA THR A 25 -2.79 -3.46 -9.14
C THR A 25 -4.29 -3.63 -8.89
N GLU A 26 -4.92 -4.46 -9.72
CA GLU A 26 -6.31 -4.92 -9.51
C GLU A 26 -6.46 -5.69 -8.18
N ASN A 27 -5.39 -6.32 -7.71
CA ASN A 27 -5.33 -7.04 -6.43
C ASN A 27 -5.00 -6.14 -5.23
N ASN A 28 -4.98 -4.80 -5.42
CA ASN A 28 -4.67 -3.80 -4.40
C ASN A 28 -3.24 -3.86 -3.84
N GLU A 29 -2.32 -4.36 -4.65
CA GLU A 29 -0.89 -4.41 -4.32
C GLU A 29 -0.22 -3.16 -4.91
N LEU A 30 0.74 -2.57 -4.20
CA LEU A 30 1.44 -1.39 -4.67
C LEU A 30 2.63 -1.83 -5.54
N ILE A 31 2.67 -1.37 -6.78
CA ILE A 31 3.83 -1.50 -7.66
C ILE A 31 4.60 -0.20 -7.63
N ILE A 32 5.92 -0.31 -7.49
CA ILE A 32 6.87 0.76 -7.72
C ILE A 32 7.76 0.37 -8.91
N LYS A 33 8.02 1.31 -9.84
CA LYS A 33 8.94 1.09 -10.97
C LYS A 33 9.95 2.21 -11.08
N ASP A 34 11.20 1.81 -11.30
CA ASP A 34 12.32 2.72 -11.50
C ASP A 34 12.41 3.27 -12.93
N VAL A 35 13.42 4.10 -13.17
CA VAL A 35 13.75 4.68 -14.48
C VAL A 35 14.08 3.65 -15.57
N LEU A 36 14.51 2.43 -15.18
CA LEU A 36 14.80 1.34 -16.10
C LEU A 36 13.56 0.48 -16.41
N GLY A 37 12.43 0.77 -15.76
CA GLY A 37 11.20 0.01 -15.85
C GLY A 37 11.22 -1.28 -15.03
N MET A 38 12.27 -1.52 -14.22
CA MET A 38 12.28 -2.61 -13.26
C MET A 38 11.36 -2.24 -12.10
N GLY A 39 10.60 -3.22 -11.62
CA GLY A 39 9.56 -2.97 -10.62
C GLY A 39 9.59 -3.94 -9.47
N GLU A 40 9.32 -3.41 -8.28
CA GLU A 40 9.04 -4.18 -7.08
C GLU A 40 7.54 -4.12 -6.77
N LYS A 41 7.02 -5.22 -6.22
CA LYS A 41 5.62 -5.32 -5.79
C LYS A 41 5.57 -5.43 -4.28
N LEU A 42 4.96 -4.43 -3.64
CA LEU A 42 4.67 -4.43 -2.22
C LEU A 42 3.26 -4.99 -2.02
N GLU A 43 3.17 -6.17 -1.41
CA GLU A 43 1.91 -6.90 -1.31
C GLU A 43 0.83 -6.12 -0.53
N SER A 44 1.18 -5.52 0.60
CA SER A 44 0.23 -4.82 1.47
C SER A 44 0.83 -3.48 1.93
N ALA A 45 0.68 -2.46 1.09
CA ALA A 45 1.28 -1.14 1.29
C ALA A 45 0.38 0.03 0.87
N MET A 46 0.40 1.12 1.65
CA MET A 46 -0.39 2.34 1.40
C MET A 46 0.55 3.51 1.12
N ILE A 47 0.31 4.28 0.06
CA ILE A 47 1.00 5.57 -0.14
C ILE A 47 0.41 6.58 0.84
N LEU A 48 1.26 7.19 1.67
CA LEU A 48 0.84 8.18 2.67
C LEU A 48 1.18 9.61 2.27
N ASP A 49 2.37 9.82 1.70
CA ASP A 49 2.85 11.13 1.28
C ASP A 49 3.67 11.02 -0.01
N VAL A 50 3.54 12.01 -0.89
CA VAL A 50 4.36 12.16 -2.08
C VAL A 50 4.80 13.62 -2.16
N ASN A 51 6.10 13.84 -1.98
CA ASN A 51 6.69 15.16 -1.97
C ASN A 51 7.76 15.30 -3.05
N THR A 52 7.46 16.13 -4.04
CA THR A 52 8.33 16.38 -5.19
C THR A 52 9.49 17.31 -4.87
N VAL A 53 9.38 18.16 -3.84
CA VAL A 53 10.43 19.10 -3.45
C VAL A 53 11.61 18.36 -2.84
N ASN A 54 11.35 17.39 -1.96
CA ASN A 54 12.38 16.57 -1.34
C ASN A 54 12.56 15.19 -2.00
N GLN A 55 11.80 14.92 -3.08
CA GLN A 55 11.86 13.68 -3.87
C GLN A 55 11.65 12.42 -3.03
N LYS A 56 10.70 12.47 -2.09
CA LYS A 56 10.34 11.34 -1.22
C LYS A 56 8.90 10.90 -1.41
N CYS A 57 8.71 9.60 -1.38
CA CYS A 57 7.43 8.94 -1.22
C CYS A 57 7.45 8.14 0.07
N ILE A 58 6.46 8.36 0.94
CA ILE A 58 6.30 7.60 2.18
C ILE A 58 5.20 6.57 1.97
N VAL A 59 5.51 5.32 2.29
CA VAL A 59 4.55 4.21 2.23
C VAL A 59 4.45 3.52 3.57
N LEU A 60 3.26 3.07 3.94
CA LEU A 60 3.01 2.24 5.12
C LEU A 60 2.83 0.79 4.69
N GLN A 61 3.76 -0.09 5.08
CA GLN A 61 3.57 -1.53 4.93
C GLN A 61 2.90 -2.12 6.16
N HIS A 62 1.72 -2.72 5.98
CA HIS A 62 0.99 -3.37 7.06
C HIS A 62 0.08 -4.47 6.51
N PRO A 63 -0.02 -5.66 7.16
CA PRO A 63 -0.79 -6.79 6.64
C PRO A 63 -2.23 -6.46 6.23
N LEU A 64 -2.90 -5.55 6.95
CA LEU A 64 -4.30 -5.17 6.67
C LEU A 64 -4.51 -4.24 5.47
N VAL A 65 -3.47 -3.58 4.96
CA VAL A 65 -3.65 -2.50 3.98
C VAL A 65 -4.29 -2.99 2.69
N LYS A 66 -3.82 -4.11 2.12
CA LYS A 66 -4.37 -4.73 0.91
C LYS A 66 -5.85 -5.04 1.06
N ASP A 67 -6.22 -5.67 2.18
CA ASP A 67 -7.61 -6.01 2.49
C ASP A 67 -8.46 -4.75 2.68
N PHE A 68 -7.92 -3.74 3.37
CA PHE A 68 -8.62 -2.49 3.62
C PHE A 68 -8.90 -1.71 2.33
N ILE A 69 -7.91 -1.56 1.46
CA ILE A 69 -8.09 -0.93 0.13
C ILE A 69 -9.15 -1.71 -0.67
N GLY A 70 -9.08 -3.05 -0.65
CA GLY A 70 -10.06 -3.90 -1.30
C GLY A 70 -11.47 -3.72 -0.76
N LEU A 71 -11.60 -3.62 0.56
CA LEU A 71 -12.86 -3.37 1.25
C LEU A 71 -13.43 -2.00 0.85
N ILE A 72 -12.65 -0.92 0.91
CA ILE A 72 -13.07 0.43 0.50
C ILE A 72 -13.56 0.44 -0.95
N LYS A 73 -12.83 -0.21 -1.87
CA LYS A 73 -13.24 -0.28 -3.28
C LYS A 73 -14.57 -1.02 -3.45
N LYS A 74 -14.82 -2.09 -2.68
CA LYS A 74 -16.09 -2.84 -2.75
C LYS A 74 -17.25 -2.07 -2.12
N VAL A 75 -17.01 -1.39 -1.00
CA VAL A 75 -17.99 -0.48 -0.36
C VAL A 75 -18.38 0.62 -1.34
N SER A 76 -17.40 1.27 -1.97
CA SER A 76 -17.63 2.39 -2.91
C SER A 76 -18.40 1.96 -4.18
N ASN A 77 -18.33 0.67 -4.53
CA ASN A 77 -19.01 0.10 -5.69
C ASN A 77 -20.31 -0.64 -5.32
N GLU A 78 -20.76 -0.57 -4.07
CA GLU A 78 -21.96 -1.28 -3.55
C GLU A 78 -21.95 -2.81 -3.79
N LYS A 79 -20.76 -3.40 -3.87
CA LYS A 79 -20.54 -4.84 -4.16
C LYS A 79 -20.06 -5.64 -2.96
N ILE A 80 -20.04 -5.03 -1.78
CA ILE A 80 -19.53 -5.68 -0.57
C ILE A 80 -20.56 -6.63 0.03
N SER A 81 -20.09 -7.79 0.49
CA SER A 81 -20.88 -8.76 1.25
C SER A 81 -20.61 -8.67 2.75
N ILE A 82 -21.58 -9.06 3.57
CA ILE A 82 -21.45 -9.14 5.04
C ILE A 82 -20.24 -9.99 5.42
N ARG A 83 -20.05 -11.13 4.75
CA ARG A 83 -18.92 -12.03 5.00
C ARG A 83 -17.56 -11.36 4.81
N GLU A 84 -17.43 -10.43 3.86
CA GLU A 84 -16.17 -9.71 3.66
C GLU A 84 -15.88 -8.70 4.76
N ILE A 85 -16.93 -8.06 5.29
CA ILE A 85 -16.82 -7.18 6.46
C ILE A 85 -16.40 -8.00 7.68
N GLU A 86 -17.08 -9.12 7.94
CA GLU A 86 -16.76 -10.03 9.04
C GLU A 86 -15.33 -10.57 8.94
N ASN A 87 -14.88 -10.96 7.74
CA ASN A 87 -13.51 -11.41 7.52
C ASN A 87 -12.48 -10.33 7.89
N PHE A 88 -12.72 -9.07 7.53
CA PHE A 88 -11.83 -7.98 7.89
C PHE A 88 -11.86 -7.68 9.40
N GLN A 89 -13.04 -7.74 10.03
CA GLN A 89 -13.19 -7.60 11.48
C GLN A 89 -12.43 -8.70 12.23
N ASN A 90 -12.51 -9.96 11.79
CA ASN A 90 -11.78 -11.07 12.39
C ASN A 90 -10.26 -10.85 12.32
N LYS A 91 -9.74 -10.37 11.18
CA LYS A 91 -8.32 -10.02 11.06
C LYS A 91 -7.89 -8.91 12.03
N LEU A 92 -8.75 -7.93 12.28
CA LEU A 92 -8.52 -6.88 13.28
C LEU A 92 -8.52 -7.45 14.70
N GLU A 93 -9.46 -8.32 15.04
CA GLU A 93 -9.52 -8.95 16.37
C GLU A 93 -8.32 -9.89 16.61
N GLU A 94 -7.85 -10.61 15.60
CA GLU A 94 -6.61 -11.40 15.67
C GLU A 94 -5.38 -10.53 15.96
N LEU A 95 -5.32 -9.33 15.38
CA LEU A 95 -4.22 -8.39 15.63
C LEU A 95 -4.30 -7.78 17.02
N LYS A 96 -5.51 -7.48 17.50
CA LYS A 96 -5.74 -6.99 18.87
C LYS A 96 -5.24 -7.96 19.93
N GLN A 97 -5.27 -9.26 19.69
CA GLN A 97 -4.71 -10.27 20.60
C GLN A 97 -3.17 -10.29 20.66
N LYS A 98 -2.51 -9.64 19.69
CA LYS A 98 -1.04 -9.59 19.58
C LYS A 98 -0.44 -8.29 20.15
N ILE A 99 -1.27 -7.39 20.66
CA ILE A 99 -0.91 -6.11 21.32
C ILE A 99 -1.11 -6.28 22.82
#